data_AF-A0A7X8HRJ4-F1
#
_entry.id   AF-A0A7X8HRJ4-F1
#
_cell.length_a   1.000
_cell.length_b   1.000
_cell.length_c   1.000
_cell.angle_alpha   90.00
_cell.angle_beta   90.00
_cell.angle_gamma   90.00
#
_symmetry.space_group_name_H-M   'P 1'
#
loop_
_entity.id
_entity.type
_entity.pdbx_description
1 polymer ?
#
loop_
_entity_poly.entity_id
_entity_poly.type
_entity_poly.pdbx_seq_one_letter_code
_entity_poly.pdbx_strand_id
1 'polypeptide(L)'
;TMRITYGNVAGYFPSDGAKYLHYTTLDGVMEKESLGNYDYAVDSRLKELHKNKDYGVYANEKGEMPVAFIATNHTTGGNSGSPVFNAEGQLIGINFDRCWEGTMSDIQYDPDLCRNISVDIRYVLFIIEKLAGAKHLIEEMTIVK
;
A
#
# COMPACT_ATOMS: atom_id res chain seq x y z
N THR A 1 -23.21 -1.37 8.54
CA THR A 1 -23.81 -0.34 7.65
C THR A 1 -22.70 0.34 6.87
N MET A 2 -23.01 1.00 5.75
CA MET A 2 -22.02 1.81 5.02
C MET A 2 -21.59 3.03 5.86
N ARG A 3 -20.31 3.40 5.78
CA ARG A 3 -19.69 4.55 6.47
C ARG A 3 -18.61 5.15 5.58
N ILE A 4 -18.29 6.42 5.81
CA ILE A 4 -17.18 7.13 5.18
C ILE A 4 -16.27 7.63 6.31
N THR A 5 -14.96 7.53 6.09
CA THR A 5 -13.90 8.05 6.96
C THR A 5 -12.88 8.77 6.09
N TYR A 6 -12.24 9.81 6.62
CA TYR A 6 -11.29 10.63 5.87
C TYR A 6 -10.07 10.95 6.75
N GLY A 7 -8.97 11.31 6.10
CA GLY A 7 -7.68 11.53 6.72
C GLY A 7 -6.64 11.93 5.70
N ASN A 8 -5.38 11.98 6.13
CA ASN A 8 -4.25 12.27 5.26
C ASN A 8 -3.27 11.11 5.26
N VAL A 9 -2.58 10.91 4.14
CA VAL A 9 -1.42 10.01 4.07
C VAL A 9 -0.34 10.57 5.00
N ALA A 10 0.03 9.81 6.03
CA ALA A 10 0.91 10.29 7.09
C ALA A 10 1.64 9.14 7.78
N GLY A 11 2.95 9.35 8.03
CA GLY A 11 3.74 8.48 8.88
C GLY A 11 3.39 8.66 10.36
N TYR A 12 4.17 8.02 11.23
CA TYR A 12 4.06 8.20 12.67
C TYR A 12 5.36 7.79 13.39
N PHE A 13 5.43 8.10 14.67
CA PHE A 13 6.56 7.75 15.54
C PHE A 13 6.09 6.69 16.53
N PRO A 14 6.45 5.40 16.35
CA PRO A 14 6.02 4.34 17.26
C PRO A 14 6.73 4.41 18.62
N SER A 15 7.92 5.02 18.66
CA SER A 15 8.74 5.17 19.86
C SER A 15 9.71 6.34 19.68
N ASP A 16 10.37 6.74 20.77
CA ASP A 16 11.46 7.71 20.71
C ASP A 16 12.56 7.25 19.72
N GLY A 17 13.09 8.20 18.94
CA GLY A 17 14.12 7.95 17.93
C GLY A 17 13.70 7.17 16.68
N ALA A 18 12.46 6.68 16.58
CA ALA A 18 11.99 5.88 15.45
C ALA A 18 10.87 6.58 14.67
N LYS A 19 10.95 6.57 13.34
CA LYS A 19 9.91 7.11 12.47
C LYS A 19 9.54 6.10 11.39
N TYR A 20 8.26 5.78 11.30
CA TYR A 20 7.72 5.06 10.16
C TYR A 20 7.27 6.06 9.09
N LEU A 21 7.81 5.89 7.88
CA LEU A 21 7.40 6.67 6.72
C LEU A 21 5.97 6.29 6.31
N HIS A 22 5.34 7.15 5.53
CA HIS A 22 3.96 6.94 5.09
C HIS A 22 3.82 5.90 3.97
N TYR A 23 4.92 5.43 3.38
CA TYR A 23 4.91 4.48 2.26
C TYR A 23 6.07 3.48 2.34
N THR A 24 5.91 2.36 1.64
CA THR A 24 6.92 1.33 1.43
C THR A 24 7.17 1.11 -0.07
N THR A 25 8.28 0.48 -0.40
CA THR A 25 8.67 0.19 -1.79
C THR A 25 8.96 -1.28 -2.01
N LEU A 26 9.07 -1.68 -3.27
CA LEU A 26 9.45 -3.03 -3.68
C LEU A 26 10.88 -3.38 -3.25
N ASP A 27 11.77 -2.39 -3.06
CA ASP A 27 13.09 -2.65 -2.46
C ASP A 27 12.94 -3.26 -1.05
N GLY A 28 12.02 -2.76 -0.24
CA GLY A 28 11.72 -3.32 1.09
C GLY A 28 11.10 -4.73 1.05
N VAL A 29 10.49 -5.14 -0.05
CA VAL A 29 10.07 -6.54 -0.25
C VAL A 29 11.30 -7.42 -0.46
N MET A 30 12.27 -6.97 -1.28
CA MET A 30 13.51 -7.70 -1.55
C MET A 30 14.40 -7.81 -0.30
N GLU A 31 14.45 -6.77 0.52
CA GLU A 31 15.15 -6.81 1.82
C GLU A 31 14.62 -7.94 2.71
N LYS A 32 13.29 -8.16 2.71
CA LYS A 32 12.64 -9.17 3.55
C LYS A 32 12.79 -10.60 3.02
N GLU A 33 12.96 -10.81 1.71
CA GLU A 33 13.20 -12.16 1.16
C GLU A 33 14.43 -12.84 1.79
N SER A 34 15.45 -12.03 2.11
CA SER A 34 16.71 -12.50 2.70
C SER A 34 16.56 -13.22 4.06
N LEU A 35 15.37 -13.16 4.66
CA LEU A 35 15.05 -13.83 5.93
C LEU A 35 14.88 -15.35 5.79
N GLY A 36 14.77 -15.89 4.57
CA GLY A 36 14.76 -17.35 4.32
C GLY A 36 13.54 -18.11 4.85
N ASN A 37 12.43 -17.41 5.13
CA ASN A 37 11.16 -18.00 5.55
C ASN A 37 10.14 -17.98 4.38
N TYR A 38 9.30 -19.01 4.28
CA TYR A 38 8.26 -19.16 3.26
C TYR A 38 7.30 -17.96 3.21
N ASP A 39 6.98 -17.33 4.35
CA ASP A 39 6.13 -16.12 4.41
C ASP A 39 6.74 -14.93 3.64
N TYR A 40 8.07 -14.95 3.45
CA TYR A 40 8.83 -13.92 2.75
C TYR A 40 9.39 -14.39 1.41
N ALA A 41 8.96 -15.55 0.90
CA ALA A 41 9.38 -16.01 -0.41
C ALA A 41 8.85 -15.06 -1.50
N VAL A 42 9.74 -14.61 -2.40
CA VAL A 42 9.38 -13.69 -3.49
C VAL A 42 9.42 -14.41 -4.82
N ASP A 43 8.37 -14.22 -5.61
CA ASP A 43 8.25 -14.76 -6.97
C ASP A 43 9.45 -14.37 -7.86
N SER A 44 9.98 -15.33 -8.62
CA SER A 44 11.19 -15.11 -9.43
C SER A 44 11.00 -14.05 -10.51
N ARG A 45 9.81 -13.94 -11.11
CA ARG A 45 9.50 -12.92 -12.11
C ARG A 45 9.39 -11.55 -11.47
N LEU A 46 8.84 -11.45 -10.25
CA LEU A 46 8.82 -10.18 -9.50
C LEU A 46 10.25 -9.69 -9.20
N LYS A 47 11.18 -10.60 -8.89
CA LYS A 47 12.60 -10.28 -8.71
C LYS A 47 13.27 -9.81 -9.99
N GLU A 48 12.94 -10.43 -11.13
CA GLU A 48 13.46 -10.00 -12.43
C GLU A 48 12.97 -8.58 -12.79
N LEU A 49 11.67 -8.31 -12.62
CA LEU A 49 11.09 -6.98 -12.83
C LEU A 49 11.77 -5.92 -11.95
N HIS A 50 12.03 -6.26 -10.68
CA HIS A 50 12.74 -5.38 -9.74
C HIS A 50 14.20 -5.14 -10.14
N LYS A 51 14.95 -6.21 -10.47
CA LYS A 51 16.34 -6.13 -10.89
C LYS A 51 16.52 -5.27 -12.13
N ASN A 52 15.60 -5.40 -13.09
CA ASN A 52 15.60 -4.64 -14.33
C ASN A 52 14.94 -3.25 -14.21
N LYS A 53 14.36 -2.93 -13.04
CA LYS A 53 13.55 -1.73 -12.80
C LYS A 53 12.46 -1.52 -13.86
N ASP A 54 11.85 -2.62 -14.33
CA ASP A 54 10.78 -2.59 -15.35
C ASP A 54 9.42 -2.22 -14.74
N TYR A 55 9.36 -1.03 -14.17
CA TYR A 55 8.21 -0.50 -13.46
C TYR A 55 7.25 0.28 -14.36
N GLY A 56 7.73 0.75 -15.51
CA GLY A 56 6.94 1.56 -16.44
C GLY A 56 6.34 2.79 -15.78
N VAL A 57 5.06 3.05 -16.07
CA VAL A 57 4.32 4.23 -15.58
C VAL A 57 3.93 4.14 -14.09
N TYR A 58 4.16 3.00 -13.44
CA TYR A 58 3.75 2.75 -12.07
C TYR A 58 4.79 3.20 -11.04
N ALA A 59 6.01 3.51 -11.48
CA ALA A 59 7.04 4.05 -10.60
C ALA A 59 6.64 5.43 -10.06
N ASN A 60 7.10 5.75 -8.86
CA ASN A 60 7.01 7.12 -8.35
C ASN A 60 8.04 8.03 -9.03
N GLU A 61 8.01 9.33 -8.72
CA GLU A 61 8.92 10.33 -9.28
C GLU A 61 10.41 10.05 -9.01
N LYS A 62 10.72 9.21 -8.02
CA LYS A 62 12.08 8.77 -7.69
C LYS A 62 12.51 7.51 -8.45
N GLY A 63 11.64 6.94 -9.29
CA GLY A 63 11.87 5.67 -9.97
C GLY A 63 11.69 4.43 -9.09
N GLU A 64 11.10 4.57 -7.90
CA GLU A 64 10.82 3.46 -6.98
C GLU A 64 9.44 2.86 -7.29
N MET A 65 9.26 1.56 -7.01
CA MET A 65 7.94 0.93 -7.08
C MET A 65 7.27 1.01 -5.69
N PRO A 66 6.28 1.89 -5.47
CA PRO A 66 5.54 1.94 -4.21
C PRO A 66 4.71 0.67 -4.04
N VAL A 67 4.56 0.19 -2.80
CA VAL A 67 3.85 -1.07 -2.49
C VAL A 67 2.63 -0.81 -1.62
N ALA A 68 2.84 -0.21 -0.45
CA ALA A 68 1.77 0.10 0.49
C ALA A 68 1.99 1.49 1.09
N PHE A 69 0.92 2.06 1.63
CA PHE A 69 0.96 3.31 2.35
C PHE A 69 0.03 3.29 3.56
N ILE A 70 0.26 4.23 4.47
CA ILE A 70 -0.52 4.42 5.69
C ILE A 70 -1.13 5.81 5.74
N ALA A 71 -2.32 5.90 6.33
CA ALA A 71 -3.06 7.14 6.49
C ALA A 71 -3.80 7.19 7.83
N THR A 72 -4.30 8.37 8.17
CA THR A 72 -4.98 8.63 9.45
C THR A 72 -6.45 8.23 9.44
N ASN A 73 -6.92 7.44 8.48
CA ASN A 73 -8.33 7.06 8.40
C ASN A 73 -8.69 6.11 9.56
N HIS A 74 -9.82 6.34 10.21
CA HIS A 74 -10.33 5.43 11.25
C HIS A 74 -11.02 4.22 10.62
N THR A 75 -10.38 3.06 10.69
CA THR A 75 -10.91 1.78 10.18
C THR A 75 -11.00 0.72 11.27
N THR A 76 -11.77 -0.33 11.03
CA THR A 76 -11.87 -1.53 11.88
C THR A 76 -12.23 -2.77 11.05
N GLY A 77 -12.48 -3.90 11.70
CA GLY A 77 -13.00 -5.12 11.07
C GLY A 77 -14.24 -4.82 10.21
N GLY A 78 -14.21 -5.29 8.97
CA GLY A 78 -15.21 -4.97 7.94
C GLY A 78 -14.76 -3.91 6.92
N ASN A 79 -13.63 -3.23 7.15
CA ASN A 79 -13.05 -2.30 6.16
C ASN A 79 -12.08 -2.97 5.17
N SER A 80 -11.78 -4.26 5.27
CA SER A 80 -10.93 -4.96 4.29
C SER A 80 -11.54 -4.86 2.89
N GLY A 81 -10.73 -4.44 1.91
CA GLY A 81 -11.17 -4.18 0.54
C GLY A 81 -11.82 -2.82 0.32
N SER A 82 -11.89 -1.93 1.32
CA SER A 82 -12.45 -0.60 1.15
C SER A 82 -11.60 0.23 0.16
N PRO A 83 -12.21 0.91 -0.82
CA PRO A 83 -11.47 1.79 -1.72
C PRO A 83 -11.00 3.04 -0.98
N VAL A 84 -9.77 3.48 -1.29
CA VAL A 84 -9.20 4.74 -0.80
C VAL A 84 -9.19 5.73 -1.96
N PHE A 85 -9.78 6.90 -1.77
CA PHE A 85 -9.90 7.93 -2.80
C PHE A 85 -9.05 9.15 -2.49
N ASN A 86 -8.54 9.83 -3.53
CA ASN A 86 -7.99 11.18 -3.40
C ASN A 86 -9.10 12.25 -3.33
N ALA A 87 -8.71 13.53 -3.31
CA ALA A 87 -9.64 14.65 -3.20
C ALA A 87 -10.62 14.75 -4.39
N GLU A 88 -10.24 14.20 -5.53
CA GLU A 88 -11.02 14.17 -6.77
C GLU A 88 -11.90 12.91 -6.90
N GLY A 89 -11.90 12.01 -5.90
CA GLY A 89 -12.69 10.78 -5.92
C GLY A 89 -12.07 9.66 -6.77
N GLN A 90 -10.78 9.76 -7.11
CA GLN A 90 -10.06 8.77 -7.90
C GLN A 90 -9.41 7.74 -6.96
N LEU A 91 -9.47 6.46 -7.33
CA LEU A 91 -8.94 5.37 -6.52
C LEU A 91 -7.40 5.44 -6.44
N ILE A 92 -6.86 5.52 -5.22
CA ILE A 92 -5.40 5.57 -4.96
C ILE A 92 -4.89 4.36 -4.16
N GLY A 93 -5.78 3.57 -3.57
CA GLY A 93 -5.38 2.37 -2.86
C GLY A 93 -6.56 1.53 -2.39
N ILE A 94 -6.22 0.36 -1.83
CA ILE A 94 -7.20 -0.57 -1.29
C ILE A 94 -6.80 -0.90 0.15
N ASN A 95 -7.68 -0.59 1.10
CA ASN A 95 -7.43 -0.83 2.51
C ASN A 95 -7.42 -2.33 2.82
N PHE A 96 -6.44 -2.81 3.57
CA PHE A 96 -6.39 -4.23 3.97
C PHE A 96 -6.14 -4.45 5.46
N ASP A 97 -5.51 -3.53 6.18
CA ASP A 97 -5.16 -3.76 7.59
C ASP A 97 -5.01 -2.47 8.42
N ARG A 98 -4.52 -2.59 9.66
CA ARG A 98 -4.20 -1.51 10.60
C ARG A 98 -2.84 -1.75 11.25
N CYS A 99 -2.13 -0.66 11.58
CA CYS A 99 -0.89 -0.75 12.35
C CYS A 99 -1.13 -1.29 13.77
N TRP A 100 -0.11 -1.93 14.34
CA TRP A 100 -0.18 -2.57 15.65
C TRP A 100 -0.62 -1.61 16.77
N GLU A 101 -0.05 -0.41 16.81
CA GLU A 101 -0.37 0.63 17.79
C GLU A 101 -1.84 1.11 17.68
N GLY A 102 -2.47 0.93 16.52
CA GLY A 102 -3.86 1.29 16.26
C GLY A 102 -4.88 0.21 16.60
N THR A 103 -4.48 -0.95 17.13
CA THR A 103 -5.40 -2.06 17.45
C THR A 103 -6.49 -1.68 18.47
N MET A 104 -6.22 -0.70 19.33
CA MET A 104 -7.17 -0.17 20.31
C MET A 104 -8.27 0.74 19.72
N SER A 105 -8.21 1.06 18.43
CA SER A 105 -9.10 2.02 17.76
C SER A 105 -10.58 1.62 17.74
N ASP A 106 -10.91 0.38 18.10
CA ASP A 106 -12.30 -0.06 18.28
C ASP A 106 -12.94 0.54 19.54
N ILE A 107 -12.12 0.92 20.52
CA ILE A 107 -12.55 1.53 21.79
C ILE A 107 -12.23 3.04 21.77
N GLN A 108 -10.99 3.39 21.42
CA GLN A 108 -10.54 4.78 21.40
C GLN A 108 -9.54 5.01 20.27
N TYR A 109 -9.83 6.01 19.44
CA TYR A 109 -8.95 6.44 18.37
C TYR A 109 -7.91 7.45 18.89
N ASP A 110 -6.64 7.17 18.62
CA ASP A 110 -5.52 8.06 18.87
C ASP A 110 -4.95 8.56 17.53
N PRO A 111 -5.07 9.86 17.19
CA PRO A 111 -4.60 10.40 15.91
C PRO A 111 -3.08 10.30 15.72
N ASP A 112 -2.29 10.21 16.78
CA ASP A 112 -0.83 10.16 16.69
C ASP A 112 -0.33 8.75 16.33
N LEU A 113 -1.09 7.72 16.70
CA LEU A 113 -0.68 6.30 16.56
C LEU A 113 -1.55 5.49 15.58
N CYS A 114 -2.86 5.77 15.50
CA CYS A 114 -3.77 4.97 14.69
C CYS A 114 -3.54 5.20 13.21
N ARG A 115 -3.23 4.14 12.47
CA ARG A 115 -3.02 4.17 11.03
C ARG A 115 -3.71 2.98 10.37
N ASN A 116 -4.43 3.24 9.29
CA ASN A 116 -4.88 2.19 8.40
C ASN A 116 -3.78 1.86 7.38
N ILE A 117 -3.72 0.63 6.90
CA ILE A 117 -2.74 0.15 5.93
C ILE A 117 -3.46 -0.18 4.63
N SER A 118 -2.97 0.40 3.53
CA SER A 118 -3.53 0.23 2.18
C SER A 118 -2.45 -0.17 1.20
N VAL A 119 -2.79 -1.03 0.23
CA VAL A 119 -1.93 -1.27 -0.93
C VAL A 119 -2.06 -0.10 -1.90
N ASP A 120 -0.94 0.35 -2.44
CA ASP A 120 -0.90 1.44 -3.44
C ASP A 120 -1.49 0.93 -4.76
N ILE A 121 -2.40 1.70 -5.37
CA ILE A 121 -3.05 1.26 -6.61
C ILE A 121 -2.04 1.05 -7.75
N ARG A 122 -0.92 1.78 -7.75
CA ARG A 122 0.16 1.60 -8.73
C ARG A 122 0.77 0.21 -8.62
N TYR A 123 0.94 -0.32 -7.40
CA TYR A 123 1.44 -1.68 -7.20
C TYR A 123 0.46 -2.72 -7.71
N VAL A 124 -0.84 -2.53 -7.45
CA VAL A 124 -1.89 -3.43 -7.93
C VAL A 124 -1.88 -3.50 -9.46
N LEU A 125 -1.86 -2.35 -10.13
CA LEU A 125 -1.83 -2.28 -11.60
C LEU A 125 -0.51 -2.83 -12.17
N PHE A 126 0.63 -2.55 -11.52
CA PHE A 126 1.93 -3.14 -11.87
C PHE A 126 1.89 -4.67 -11.80
N ILE A 127 1.33 -5.25 -10.75
CA ILE A 127 1.20 -6.70 -10.61
C ILE A 127 0.28 -7.27 -11.71
N ILE A 128 -0.86 -6.64 -11.97
CA ILE A 128 -1.80 -7.07 -13.02
C ILE A 128 -1.12 -7.06 -14.40
N GLU A 129 -0.44 -5.98 -14.75
CA GLU A 129 0.16 -5.83 -16.08
C GLU A 129 1.48 -6.59 -16.21
N LYS A 130 2.46 -6.29 -15.35
CA LYS A 130 3.84 -6.74 -15.51
C LYS A 130 4.07 -8.14 -14.99
N LEU A 131 3.47 -8.51 -13.86
CA LEU A 131 3.63 -9.85 -13.28
C LEU A 131 2.65 -10.85 -13.87
N ALA A 132 1.37 -10.51 -13.97
CA ALA A 132 0.34 -11.43 -14.47
C ALA A 132 0.18 -11.40 -16.00
N GLY A 133 0.62 -10.34 -16.69
CA GLY A 133 0.43 -10.18 -18.13
C GLY A 133 -1.04 -9.93 -18.54
N ALA A 134 -1.89 -9.52 -17.59
CA ALA A 134 -3.33 -9.37 -17.77
C ALA A 134 -3.70 -7.96 -18.26
N LYS A 135 -3.07 -7.50 -19.34
CA LYS A 135 -3.23 -6.13 -19.87
C LYS A 135 -4.67 -5.77 -20.24
N HIS A 136 -5.49 -6.75 -20.61
CA HIS A 136 -6.91 -6.54 -20.91
C HIS A 136 -7.69 -5.91 -19.73
N LEU A 137 -7.32 -6.21 -18.49
CA LEU A 137 -7.94 -5.59 -17.31
C LEU A 137 -7.54 -4.11 -17.16
N ILE A 138 -6.31 -3.76 -17.55
CA ILE A 138 -5.85 -2.36 -17.56
C ILE A 138 -6.61 -1.57 -18.61
N GLU A 139 -6.85 -2.17 -19.79
CA GLU A 139 -7.58 -1.57 -20.90
C GLU A 139 -9.08 -1.38 -20.60
N GLU A 140 -9.64 -2.16 -19.69
CA GLU A 140 -11.03 -2.01 -19.22
C GLU A 140 -11.18 -0.80 -18.27
N MET A 141 -10.11 -0.40 -17.58
CA MET A 141 -10.15 0.68 -16.58
C MET A 141 -9.94 2.06 -17.21
N THR A 142 -10.60 3.08 -16.63
CA THR A 142 -10.27 4.48 -16.93
C THR A 142 -9.16 4.95 -15.99
N ILE A 143 -7.93 5.07 -16.50
CA ILE A 143 -6.78 5.55 -15.74
C ILE A 143 -6.58 7.03 -15.99
N VAL A 144 -6.65 7.80 -14.91
CA VAL A 144 -6.36 9.24 -14.85
C VAL A 144 -4.91 9.45 -14.45
N LYS A 145 -4.27 10.50 -15.00
CA LYS A 145 -2.85 10.82 -14.80
C LYS A 145 -2.70 12.19 -14.16
#